data_AF-A0A2P6WAE4-F1
#
_entry.id   AF-A0A2P6WAE4-F1
#
_cell.length_a   1.000
_cell.length_b   1.000
_cell.length_c   1.000
_cell.angle_alpha   90.00
_cell.angle_beta   90.00
_cell.angle_gamma   90.00
#
_symmetry.space_group_name_H-M   'P 1'
#
loop_
_entity.id
_entity.type
_entity.pdbx_description
1 polymer ?
#
loop_
_entity_poly.entity_id
_entity_poly.type
_entity_poly.pdbx_seq_one_letter_code
_entity_poly.pdbx_strand_id
1 'polypeptide(L)'
;PSTVIVFLLYLTALTALLFDLFAGAIGSKAGGASNKTVQMAAVAGLIFFFVTGPIGMIAGVTGVVLAREYLITGESKKSLKAAAYTAISVLGSAIIQGFLTGLTLIIFLAALFI
;
A
#
# COMPACT_ATOMS: atom_id res chain seq x y z
N PRO A 1 26.01 -17.93 -8.01
CA PRO A 1 25.30 -16.74 -7.48
C PRO A 1 26.22 -15.89 -6.58
N SER A 2 26.45 -14.62 -6.93
CA SER A 2 27.26 -13.73 -6.08
C SER A 2 26.48 -13.34 -4.81
N THR A 3 27.12 -13.42 -3.64
CA THR A 3 26.50 -13.03 -2.36
C THR A 3 26.05 -11.57 -2.37
N VAL A 4 26.77 -10.71 -3.11
CA VAL A 4 26.46 -9.29 -3.26
C VAL A 4 25.12 -9.07 -3.97
N ILE A 5 24.86 -9.79 -5.07
CA ILE A 5 23.60 -9.68 -5.83
C ILE A 5 22.43 -10.12 -4.95
N VAL A 6 22.57 -11.24 -4.24
CA VAL A 6 21.52 -11.74 -3.33
C VAL A 6 21.24 -10.72 -2.23
N PHE A 7 22.29 -10.10 -1.66
CA PHE A 7 22.14 -9.06 -0.65
C PHE A 7 21.41 -7.82 -1.17
N LEU A 8 21.72 -7.36 -2.38
CA LEU A 8 21.01 -6.22 -3.00
C LEU A 8 19.54 -6.53 -3.28
N LEU A 9 19.23 -7.72 -3.81
CA LEU A 9 17.85 -8.15 -4.02
C LEU A 9 17.08 -8.23 -2.70
N TYR A 10 17.70 -8.76 -1.64
CA TYR A 10 17.13 -8.80 -0.31
C TYR A 10 16.81 -7.39 0.23
N LEU A 11 17.75 -6.44 0.12
CA LEU A 11 17.51 -5.06 0.54
C LEU A 11 16.37 -4.40 -0.24
N THR A 12 16.26 -4.69 -1.54
CA THR A 12 15.21 -4.14 -2.39
C THR A 12 13.84 -4.69 -1.97
N ALA A 13 13.74 -6.00 -1.75
CA ALA A 13 12.52 -6.65 -1.26
C ALA A 13 12.12 -6.20 0.14
N LEU A 14 13.10 -6.05 1.05
CA LEU A 14 12.87 -5.56 2.40
C LEU A 14 12.34 -4.12 2.37
N THR A 15 12.93 -3.25 1.54
CA THR A 15 12.48 -1.87 1.37
C THR A 15 11.05 -1.81 0.85
N ALA A 16 10.72 -2.63 -0.15
CA ALA A 16 9.36 -2.73 -0.71
C ALA A 16 8.35 -3.12 0.37
N LEU A 17 8.65 -4.18 1.13
CA LEU A 17 7.80 -4.64 2.24
C LEU A 17 7.57 -3.55 3.29
N LEU A 18 8.62 -2.80 3.65
CA LEU A 18 8.49 -1.70 4.62
C LEU A 18 7.56 -0.61 4.05
N PHE A 19 7.72 -0.23 2.78
CA PHE A 19 6.83 0.76 2.16
C PHE A 19 5.38 0.28 2.11
N ASP A 20 5.11 -0.97 1.77
CA ASP A 20 3.75 -1.51 1.74
C ASP A 20 3.09 -1.51 3.12
N LEU A 21 3.83 -1.91 4.16
CA LEU A 21 3.32 -1.93 5.53
C LEU A 21 3.10 -0.52 6.10
N PHE A 22 4.04 0.39 5.86
CA PHE A 22 4.02 1.71 6.48
C PHE A 22 3.23 2.75 5.68
N ALA A 23 3.22 2.72 4.35
CA ALA A 23 2.49 3.70 3.56
C ALA A 23 0.98 3.63 3.83
N GLY A 24 0.41 2.41 3.89
CA GLY A 24 -1.01 2.23 4.22
C GLY A 24 -1.36 2.73 5.62
N ALA A 25 -0.55 2.36 6.63
CA ALA A 25 -0.77 2.77 8.01
C ALA A 25 -0.59 4.28 8.22
N ILE A 26 0.50 4.86 7.71
CA ILE A 26 0.84 6.28 7.84
C ILE A 26 -0.18 7.14 7.12
N GLY A 27 -0.53 6.80 5.87
CA GLY A 27 -1.49 7.57 5.09
C GLY A 27 -2.88 7.59 5.69
N SER A 28 -3.36 6.43 6.16
CA SER A 28 -4.66 6.32 6.80
C SER A 28 -4.71 7.13 8.10
N LYS A 29 -3.65 7.08 8.92
CA LYS A 29 -3.55 7.86 10.16
C LYS A 29 -3.42 9.36 9.90
N ALA A 30 -2.65 9.78 8.89
CA ALA A 30 -2.52 11.17 8.49
C ALA A 30 -3.87 11.77 8.02
N GLY A 31 -4.73 10.93 7.43
CA GLY A 31 -6.11 11.28 7.10
C GLY A 31 -7.06 11.38 8.30
N GLY A 32 -6.64 10.94 9.49
CA GLY A 32 -7.44 10.93 10.71
C GLY A 32 -8.29 9.66 10.90
N ALA A 33 -8.04 8.59 10.15
CA ALA A 33 -8.79 7.34 10.31
C ALA A 33 -8.50 6.64 11.64
N SER A 34 -9.54 6.06 12.26
CA SER A 34 -9.36 5.27 13.48
C SER A 34 -8.53 4.00 13.23
N ASN A 35 -7.78 3.51 14.24
CA ASN A 35 -7.00 2.25 14.12
C ASN A 35 -7.87 1.06 13.72
N LYS A 36 -9.10 0.98 14.24
CA LYS A 36 -10.03 -0.08 13.84
C LYS A 36 -10.34 0.06 12.35
N THR A 37 -10.62 1.28 11.86
CA THR A 37 -10.92 1.56 10.45
C THR A 37 -9.81 1.07 9.54
N VAL A 38 -8.55 1.34 9.89
CA VAL A 38 -7.37 0.85 9.14
C VAL A 38 -7.34 -0.67 9.04
N GLN A 39 -7.58 -1.40 10.14
CA GLN A 39 -7.61 -2.87 10.12
C GLN A 39 -8.71 -3.42 9.21
N MET A 40 -9.92 -2.86 9.27
CA MET A 40 -11.01 -3.28 8.38
C MET A 40 -10.73 -2.95 6.92
N ALA A 41 -10.13 -1.79 6.66
CA ALA A 41 -9.73 -1.39 5.32
C ALA A 41 -8.66 -2.33 4.75
N ALA A 42 -7.69 -2.76 5.56
CA ALA A 42 -6.68 -3.75 5.16
C ALA A 42 -7.30 -5.10 4.80
N VAL A 43 -8.22 -5.62 5.63
CA VAL A 43 -8.93 -6.88 5.35
C VAL A 43 -9.77 -6.77 4.08
N ALA A 44 -10.52 -5.67 3.92
CA ALA A 44 -11.31 -5.45 2.72
C ALA A 44 -10.43 -5.34 1.48
N GLY A 45 -9.35 -4.55 1.54
CA GLY A 45 -8.37 -4.43 0.45
C GLY A 45 -7.84 -5.79 0.01
N LEU A 46 -7.45 -6.64 0.97
CA LEU A 46 -6.98 -7.99 0.69
C LEU A 46 -8.06 -8.84 0.00
N ILE A 47 -9.30 -8.82 0.49
CA ILE A 47 -10.41 -9.57 -0.12
C ILE A 47 -10.66 -9.08 -1.55
N PHE A 48 -10.83 -7.77 -1.74
CA PHE A 48 -11.12 -7.19 -3.05
C PHE A 48 -9.97 -7.33 -4.04
N PHE A 49 -8.72 -7.39 -3.57
CA PHE A 49 -7.55 -7.72 -4.38
C PHE A 49 -7.72 -9.07 -5.08
N PHE A 50 -8.19 -10.10 -4.38
CA PHE A 50 -8.39 -11.42 -4.98
C PHE A 50 -9.60 -11.50 -5.91
N VAL A 51 -10.64 -10.68 -5.67
CA VAL A 51 -11.86 -10.72 -6.48
C VAL A 51 -11.72 -9.91 -7.78
N THR A 52 -11.07 -8.76 -7.71
CA THR A 52 -11.06 -7.76 -8.81
C THR A 52 -9.68 -7.15 -9.07
N GLY A 53 -8.64 -7.69 -8.44
CA GLY A 53 -7.27 -7.22 -8.61
C GLY A 53 -6.99 -5.88 -7.91
N PRO A 54 -5.94 -5.18 -8.36
CA PRO A 54 -5.48 -3.94 -7.74
C PRO A 54 -6.55 -2.84 -7.67
N ILE A 55 -7.43 -2.75 -8.67
CA ILE A 55 -8.47 -1.72 -8.73
C ILE A 55 -9.48 -1.91 -7.59
N GLY A 56 -9.93 -3.14 -7.34
CA GLY A 56 -10.83 -3.37 -6.22
C GLY A 56 -10.16 -3.27 -4.87
N MET A 57 -8.88 -3.61 -4.75
CA MET A 57 -8.13 -3.35 -3.51
C MET A 57 -8.24 -1.86 -3.14
N ILE A 58 -7.92 -0.97 -4.09
CA ILE A 58 -7.99 0.48 -3.87
C ILE A 58 -9.42 0.90 -3.52
N ALA A 59 -10.41 0.48 -4.32
CA ALA A 59 -11.82 0.81 -4.08
C ALA A 59 -12.32 0.29 -2.72
N GLY A 60 -11.92 -0.92 -2.34
CA GLY A 60 -12.28 -1.57 -1.07
C GLY A 60 -11.67 -0.86 0.12
N VAL A 61 -10.36 -0.55 0.09
CA VAL A 61 -9.69 0.20 1.16
C VAL A 61 -10.32 1.59 1.31
N THR A 62 -10.39 2.37 0.23
CA THR A 62 -10.91 3.74 0.26
C THR A 62 -12.39 3.77 0.64
N GLY A 63 -13.19 2.84 0.12
CA GLY A 63 -14.61 2.72 0.42
C GLY A 63 -14.89 2.35 1.87
N VAL A 64 -14.13 1.42 2.45
CA VAL A 64 -14.28 1.05 3.87
C VAL A 64 -13.87 2.19 4.79
N VAL A 65 -12.78 2.91 4.49
CA VAL A 65 -12.40 4.09 5.27
C VAL A 65 -13.49 5.15 5.21
N LEU A 66 -14.00 5.45 4.01
CA LEU A 66 -15.07 6.42 3.82
C LEU A 66 -16.33 6.03 4.62
N ALA A 67 -16.85 4.84 4.37
CA ALA A 67 -18.10 4.38 4.99
C ALA A 67 -17.97 4.32 6.52
N ARG A 68 -16.89 3.73 7.02
CA ARG A 68 -16.74 3.51 8.45
C ARG A 68 -16.44 4.79 9.21
N GLU A 69 -15.59 5.66 8.67
CA GLU A 69 -15.29 6.92 9.35
C GLU A 69 -16.51 7.87 9.31
N TYR A 70 -17.36 7.76 8.28
CA TYR A 70 -18.65 8.44 8.25
C TYR A 70 -19.60 7.90 9.33
N LEU A 71 -19.67 6.57 9.52
CA LEU A 71 -20.48 5.96 10.57
C LEU A 71 -20.02 6.32 11.99
N ILE A 72 -18.71 6.53 12.20
CA ILE A 72 -18.16 6.90 13.50
C ILE A 72 -18.36 8.39 13.80
N THR A 73 -18.10 9.25 12.82
CA THR A 73 -18.04 10.71 13.05
C THR A 73 -19.34 11.44 12.69
N GLY A 74 -20.16 10.87 11.80
CA GLY A 74 -21.30 11.55 11.18
C GLY A 74 -20.92 12.67 10.21
N GLU A 75 -19.63 12.94 10.02
CA GLU A 75 -19.14 14.09 9.25
C GLU A 75 -18.57 13.67 7.89
N SER A 76 -19.30 13.99 6.81
CA SER A 76 -18.88 13.63 5.45
C SER A 76 -17.52 14.22 5.07
N LYS A 77 -17.21 15.46 5.50
CA LYS A 77 -15.95 16.12 5.17
C LYS A 77 -14.74 15.43 5.80
N LYS A 78 -14.85 15.00 7.07
CA LYS A 78 -13.76 14.28 7.76
C LYS A 78 -13.55 12.90 7.15
N SER A 79 -14.63 12.18 6.89
CA SER A 79 -14.58 10.87 6.24
C SER A 79 -13.95 10.94 4.83
N LEU A 80 -14.36 11.90 4.00
CA LEU A 80 -13.78 12.11 2.67
C LEU A 80 -12.29 12.43 2.73
N LYS A 81 -11.87 13.27 3.70
CA LYS A 81 -10.46 13.57 3.91
C LYS A 81 -9.69 12.29 4.28
N ALA A 82 -10.18 11.50 5.23
CA ALA A 82 -9.54 10.25 5.62
C ALA A 82 -9.40 9.27 4.45
N ALA A 83 -10.48 9.10 3.68
CA ALA A 83 -10.51 8.25 2.50
C ALA A 83 -9.54 8.73 1.41
N ALA A 84 -9.50 10.04 1.14
CA ALA A 84 -8.60 10.62 0.13
C ALA A 84 -7.11 10.44 0.50
N TYR A 85 -6.74 10.72 1.75
CA TYR A 85 -5.37 10.49 2.23
C TYR A 85 -4.98 9.01 2.16
N THR A 86 -5.91 8.10 2.44
CA THR A 86 -5.69 6.66 2.29
C THR A 86 -5.51 6.27 0.82
N ALA A 87 -6.33 6.81 -0.08
CA ALA A 87 -6.18 6.55 -1.52
C ALA A 87 -4.82 7.04 -2.03
N ILE A 88 -4.43 8.26 -1.66
CA ILE A 88 -3.12 8.84 -2.02
C ILE A 88 -1.98 7.98 -1.52
N SER A 89 -2.08 7.45 -0.29
CA SER A 89 -0.99 6.64 0.26
C SER A 89 -0.86 5.27 -0.39
N VAL A 90 -1.99 4.62 -0.72
CA VAL A 90 -1.99 3.35 -1.46
C VAL A 90 -1.46 3.54 -2.88
N LEU A 91 -1.84 4.63 -3.55
CA LEU A 91 -1.30 4.95 -4.87
C LEU A 91 0.20 5.29 -4.80
N GLY A 92 0.62 6.03 -3.76
CA GLY A 92 2.02 6.34 -3.51
C GLY A 92 2.86 5.09 -3.29
N SER A 93 2.36 4.11 -2.53
CA SER A 93 3.07 2.83 -2.33
C SER A 93 3.22 2.07 -3.65
N ALA A 94 2.18 2.04 -4.50
CA ALA A 94 2.24 1.39 -5.81
C ALA A 94 3.32 2.00 -6.73
N ILE A 95 3.52 3.31 -6.69
CA ILE A 95 4.59 3.99 -7.45
C ILE A 95 5.96 3.51 -6.98
N ILE A 96 6.19 3.48 -5.66
CA ILE A 96 7.44 3.01 -5.06
C ILE A 96 7.66 1.53 -5.38
N GLN A 97 6.62 0.71 -5.29
CA GLN A 97 6.68 -0.71 -5.63
C GLN A 97 7.07 -0.91 -7.10
N GLY A 98 6.51 -0.12 -8.02
CA GLY A 98 6.86 -0.15 -9.43
C GLY A 98 8.34 0.19 -9.67
N PHE A 99 8.84 1.23 -8.99
CA PHE A 99 10.25 1.60 -9.05
C PHE A 99 11.17 0.49 -8.51
N LEU A 100 10.88 -0.06 -7.33
CA LEU A 100 11.67 -1.13 -6.72
C LEU A 100 11.62 -2.45 -7.51
N THR A 101 10.48 -2.73 -8.15
CA THR A 101 10.34 -3.87 -9.07
C THR A 101 11.23 -3.66 -10.29
N GLY A 102 11.22 -2.46 -10.88
CA GLY A 102 12.13 -2.10 -11.98
C GLY A 102 13.59 -2.24 -11.59
N LEU A 103 13.97 -1.76 -10.39
CA LEU A 103 15.32 -1.91 -9.87
C LEU A 103 15.71 -3.38 -9.68
N THR A 104 14.80 -4.20 -9.15
CA THR A 104 14.97 -5.65 -8.99
C THR A 104 15.22 -6.32 -10.33
N LEU A 105 14.47 -5.96 -11.38
CA LEU A 105 14.67 -6.47 -12.73
C LEU A 105 16.04 -6.07 -13.29
N ILE A 106 16.48 -4.83 -13.08
CA ILE A 106 17.81 -4.37 -13.52
C ILE A 106 18.92 -5.17 -12.81
N ILE A 107 18.82 -5.34 -11.48
CA ILE A 107 19.80 -6.12 -10.71
C ILE A 107 19.83 -7.57 -11.18
N PHE A 108 18.67 -8.17 -11.42
CA PHE A 108 18.56 -9.53 -11.92
C PHE A 108 19.16 -9.68 -13.31
N LEU A 109 18.88 -8.77 -14.24
CA LEU A 109 19.47 -8.79 -15.58
C LEU A 109 20.99 -8.62 -15.52
N ALA A 110 21.50 -7.67 -14.73
CA ALA A 110 22.93 -7.49 -14.53
C ALA A 110 23.58 -8.77 -14.00
N ALA A 111 22.92 -9.48 -13.07
CA ALA A 111 23.38 -10.76 -12.54
C ALA A 111 23.50 -11.89 -13.57
N LEU A 112 22.84 -11.80 -14.72
CA LEU A 112 22.97 -12.81 -15.79
C LEU A 112 24.25 -12.61 -16.63
N PHE A 113 24.83 -11.42 -16.60
CA PHE A 113 26.02 -11.06 -17.41
C PHE A 113 27.33 -11.09 -16.61
N ILE A 114 27.29 -11.34 -15.30
CA ILE A 114 28.43 -11.34 -14.38
C ILE A 114 28.52 -12.70 -13.67
#